data_AF-A0A059DRE5-F1
#
_entry.id   AF-A0A059DRE5-F1
#
_cell.length_a   1.000
_cell.length_b   1.000
_cell.length_c   1.000
_cell.angle_alpha   90.00
_cell.angle_beta   90.00
_cell.angle_gamma   90.00
#
_symmetry.space_group_name_H-M   'P 1'
#
loop_
_entity.id
_entity.type
_entity.pdbx_description
1 polymer ?
#
loop_
_entity_poly.entity_id
_entity_poly.type
_entity_poly.pdbx_seq_one_letter_code
_entity_poly.pdbx_strand_id
1 'polypeptide(L)'
;MSDTLAPDVSAEELAAMAELDAAIDGGRIEEPAATPKPEAKEPAPAAEPEPERDYEAEAKADGWTTLEEWVAAGKDPEKHRDAKTFVELADNDPAVLRKKYTEEVKKNEEFQRKISAATQAQIERAKQEADAQYKQQIKALEKERDEMIEQYAGDPASIRQINQNFEAARESVPQPTPEESLNWMAQHPEFQTDAVFKAAAVQICEKHKDKPFAEQLAEADKELARRFPEYYGTPEPKSDPKPANGAPPANSRSIDGARTIQTRDVKSFDTLPAEAKAMFKTLEADGIKIKKEDFAKDFYNG
;
A
#
# COMPACT_ATOMS: atom_id res chain seq x y z
N MET A 1 -36.43 9.99 32.27
CA MET A 1 -37.04 9.50 31.02
C MET A 1 -36.14 10.00 29.92
N SER A 2 -35.23 9.15 29.45
CA SER A 2 -34.19 9.53 28.49
C SER A 2 -34.61 9.01 27.12
N ASP A 3 -35.02 9.94 26.26
CA ASP A 3 -35.23 9.68 24.84
C ASP A 3 -33.88 9.35 24.19
N THR A 4 -33.83 8.19 23.54
CA THR A 4 -32.65 7.72 22.79
C THR A 4 -33.01 7.85 21.32
N LEU A 5 -32.52 8.90 20.64
CA LEU A 5 -32.64 9.04 19.19
C LEU A 5 -31.72 8.01 18.52
N ALA A 6 -32.31 7.07 17.79
CA ALA A 6 -31.60 6.23 16.83
C ALA A 6 -31.26 7.05 15.57
N PRO A 7 -30.09 6.83 14.94
CA PRO A 7 -29.80 7.40 13.63
C PRO A 7 -30.65 6.69 12.56
N ASP A 8 -31.45 7.48 11.86
CA ASP A 8 -32.23 7.11 10.68
C ASP A 8 -31.26 6.96 9.50
N VAL A 9 -30.86 5.72 9.21
CA VAL A 9 -30.10 5.38 8.01
C VAL A 9 -31.09 5.33 6.86
N SER A 10 -30.92 6.22 5.88
CA SER A 10 -31.88 6.39 4.79
C SER A 10 -31.93 5.14 3.90
N ALA A 11 -33.12 4.87 3.35
CA ALA A 11 -33.35 3.74 2.46
C ALA A 11 -32.50 3.79 1.16
N GLU A 12 -31.83 4.91 0.87
CA GLU A 12 -30.90 5.04 -0.26
C GLU A 12 -29.53 4.41 0.00
N GLU A 13 -29.02 4.42 1.24
CA GLU A 13 -27.73 3.77 1.57
C GLU A 13 -27.83 2.23 1.57
N LEU A 14 -29.02 1.68 1.85
CA LEU A 14 -29.28 0.24 1.75
C LEU A 14 -29.40 -0.25 0.30
N ALA A 15 -29.73 0.62 -0.65
CA ALA A 15 -29.81 0.25 -2.08
C ALA A 15 -28.43 0.22 -2.75
N ALA A 16 -27.50 1.09 -2.34
CA ALA A 16 -26.15 1.14 -2.90
C ALA A 16 -25.27 -0.07 -2.47
N MET A 17 -25.53 -0.68 -1.31
CA MET A 17 -24.80 -1.88 -0.89
C MET A 17 -25.26 -3.16 -1.59
N ALA A 18 -26.44 -3.18 -2.23
CA ALA A 18 -26.95 -4.36 -2.93
C ALA A 18 -26.46 -4.46 -4.40
N GLU A 19 -25.94 -3.37 -4.98
CA GLU A 19 -25.48 -3.35 -6.38
C GLU A 19 -24.02 -3.80 -6.55
N LEU A 20 -23.25 -3.88 -5.46
CA LEU A 20 -21.85 -4.33 -5.49
C LEU A 20 -21.70 -5.87 -5.46
N ASP A 21 -22.74 -6.60 -5.01
CA ASP A 21 -22.74 -8.08 -4.94
C ASP A 21 -23.14 -8.75 -6.28
N ALA A 22 -23.57 -7.99 -7.28
CA ALA A 22 -24.04 -8.53 -8.57
C ALA A 22 -22.96 -8.64 -9.67
N ALA A 23 -21.71 -8.25 -9.41
CA ALA A 23 -20.66 -8.17 -10.44
C ALA A 23 -19.65 -9.34 -10.43
N ILE A 24 -19.88 -10.41 -9.65
CA ILE A 24 -19.00 -11.58 -9.57
C ILE A 24 -19.74 -12.84 -10.06
N ASP A 25 -20.23 -12.84 -11.30
CA ASP A 25 -20.60 -14.09 -11.98
C ASP A 25 -20.51 -13.93 -13.50
N GLY A 26 -19.41 -14.38 -14.10
CA GLY A 26 -19.21 -14.22 -15.54
C GLY A 26 -17.85 -14.61 -16.12
N GLY A 27 -17.09 -15.50 -15.48
CA GLY A 27 -15.78 -15.95 -15.97
C GLY A 27 -15.77 -17.42 -16.40
N ARG A 28 -16.48 -17.76 -17.48
CA ARG A 28 -16.46 -19.08 -18.12
C ARG A 28 -15.15 -19.24 -18.90
N ILE A 29 -14.24 -20.11 -18.45
CA ILE A 29 -13.04 -20.49 -19.21
C ILE A 29 -13.33 -21.81 -19.94
N GLU A 30 -13.22 -21.76 -21.27
CA GLU A 30 -13.33 -22.89 -22.17
C GLU A 30 -12.10 -23.81 -22.08
N GLU A 31 -12.34 -25.12 -22.06
CA GLU A 31 -11.35 -26.15 -22.40
C GLU A 31 -10.82 -25.96 -23.84
N PRO A 32 -9.54 -26.24 -24.09
CA PRO A 32 -9.13 -26.73 -25.39
C PRO A 32 -8.60 -28.17 -25.31
N ALA A 33 -9.18 -29.01 -26.17
CA ALA A 33 -8.92 -30.42 -26.33
C ALA A 33 -7.56 -30.76 -26.98
N ALA A 34 -6.97 -31.84 -26.48
CA ALA A 34 -6.15 -32.90 -27.11
C ALA A 34 -5.23 -32.64 -28.33
N THR A 35 -3.97 -33.07 -28.10
CA THR A 35 -2.79 -33.36 -28.97
C THR A 35 -3.01 -34.18 -30.26
N PRO A 36 -2.02 -34.22 -31.20
CA PRO A 36 -1.04 -35.33 -31.27
C PRO A 36 0.43 -34.89 -31.65
N LYS A 37 1.52 -35.34 -30.98
CA LYS A 37 2.37 -36.59 -31.16
C LYS A 37 3.43 -36.51 -32.32
N PRO A 38 4.62 -37.17 -32.34
CA PRO A 38 5.71 -37.40 -31.34
C PRO A 38 7.17 -37.13 -31.88
N GLU A 39 8.18 -37.45 -31.04
CA GLU A 39 9.59 -37.87 -31.34
C GLU A 39 10.65 -36.84 -31.79
N ALA A 40 11.60 -36.52 -30.90
CA ALA A 40 12.99 -36.99 -30.96
C ALA A 40 13.76 -36.60 -29.68
N LYS A 41 14.73 -37.45 -29.32
CA LYS A 41 15.36 -37.65 -28.02
C LYS A 41 16.77 -37.06 -28.03
N GLU A 42 17.14 -36.22 -27.06
CA GLU A 42 18.53 -35.98 -26.62
C GLU A 42 18.56 -35.38 -25.19
N PRO A 43 19.61 -35.65 -24.39
CA PRO A 43 19.51 -35.89 -22.94
C PRO A 43 19.51 -34.61 -22.09
N ALA A 44 18.66 -34.58 -21.07
CA ALA A 44 18.62 -33.52 -20.07
C ALA A 44 19.88 -33.54 -19.18
N PRO A 45 20.51 -32.39 -18.89
CA PRO A 45 21.49 -32.26 -17.82
C PRO A 45 20.78 -32.41 -16.47
N ALA A 46 21.47 -33.04 -15.52
CA ALA A 46 20.99 -33.41 -14.19
C ALA A 46 20.20 -32.29 -13.49
N ALA A 47 18.97 -32.62 -13.07
CA ALA A 47 18.18 -31.78 -12.18
C ALA A 47 18.83 -31.78 -10.78
N GLU A 48 19.15 -30.58 -10.28
CA GLU A 48 19.42 -30.36 -8.87
C GLU A 48 18.14 -30.64 -8.05
N PRO A 49 18.23 -31.27 -6.87
CA PRO A 49 17.04 -31.59 -6.08
C PRO A 49 16.44 -30.31 -5.47
N GLU A 50 15.16 -30.06 -5.74
CA GLU A 50 14.36 -29.06 -5.01
C GLU A 50 14.38 -29.41 -3.51
N PRO A 51 14.39 -28.41 -2.60
CA PRO A 51 14.31 -28.69 -1.17
C PRO A 51 13.03 -29.50 -0.87
N GLU A 52 13.19 -30.70 -0.32
CA GLU A 52 12.07 -31.57 0.02
C GLU A 52 11.13 -30.83 0.98
N ARG A 53 9.92 -30.50 0.52
CA ARG A 53 8.85 -29.92 1.33
C ARG A 53 8.59 -30.86 2.52
N ASP A 54 8.68 -30.34 3.74
CA ASP A 54 8.43 -31.13 4.97
C ASP A 54 6.92 -31.30 5.17
N TYR A 55 6.37 -32.26 4.44
CA TYR A 55 4.94 -32.59 4.48
C TYR A 55 4.47 -33.02 5.86
N GLU A 56 5.33 -33.60 6.72
CA GLU A 56 4.92 -34.02 8.06
C GLU A 56 4.72 -32.82 9.00
N ALA A 57 5.59 -31.81 8.92
CA ALA A 57 5.46 -30.60 9.72
C ALA A 57 4.22 -29.79 9.31
N GLU A 58 4.00 -29.60 8.00
CA GLU A 58 2.82 -28.91 7.48
C GLU A 58 1.52 -29.67 7.80
N ALA A 59 1.50 -31.00 7.60
CA ALA A 59 0.34 -31.81 7.93
C ALA A 59 0.00 -31.71 9.43
N LYS A 60 1.01 -31.79 10.32
CA LYS A 60 0.80 -31.65 11.77
C LYS A 60 0.28 -30.28 12.15
N ALA A 61 0.74 -29.21 11.51
CA ALA A 61 0.23 -27.86 11.73
C ALA A 61 -1.26 -27.75 11.34
N ASP A 62 -1.68 -28.46 10.29
CA ASP A 62 -3.06 -28.56 9.84
C ASP A 62 -3.89 -29.66 10.56
N GLY A 63 -3.34 -30.26 11.63
CA GLY A 63 -4.06 -31.20 12.50
C GLY A 63 -4.00 -32.67 12.09
N TRP A 64 -3.09 -33.04 11.20
CA TRP A 64 -2.77 -34.44 10.89
C TRP A 64 -2.05 -35.11 12.06
N THR A 65 -2.32 -36.41 12.25
CA THR A 65 -1.69 -37.23 13.30
C THR A 65 -1.03 -38.44 12.69
N THR A 66 -0.02 -39.00 13.35
CA THR A 66 0.61 -40.24 12.91
C THR A 66 -0.37 -41.42 12.96
N LEU A 67 -0.07 -42.50 12.22
CA LEU A 67 -0.92 -43.70 12.21
C LEU A 67 -1.08 -44.29 13.61
N GLU A 68 0.00 -44.28 14.41
CA GLU A 68 -0.02 -44.76 15.80
C GLU A 68 -0.99 -43.95 16.67
N GLU A 69 -0.95 -42.63 16.57
CA GLU A 69 -1.86 -41.73 17.30
C GLU A 69 -3.31 -41.85 16.82
N TRP A 70 -3.52 -42.04 15.52
CA TRP A 70 -4.85 -42.23 14.92
C TRP A 70 -5.53 -43.52 15.41
N VAL A 71 -4.76 -44.61 15.43
CA VAL A 71 -5.24 -45.91 15.95
C VAL A 71 -5.41 -45.86 17.47
N ALA A 72 -4.51 -45.19 18.20
CA ALA A 72 -4.66 -44.97 19.64
C ALA A 72 -5.93 -44.15 19.98
N ALA A 73 -6.35 -43.24 19.08
CA ALA A 73 -7.62 -42.52 19.17
C ALA A 73 -8.86 -43.38 18.83
N GLY A 74 -8.69 -44.69 18.60
CA GLY A 74 -9.77 -45.64 18.30
C GLY A 74 -10.34 -45.49 16.88
N LYS A 75 -9.60 -44.88 15.96
CA LYS A 75 -10.04 -44.68 14.58
C LYS A 75 -9.53 -45.79 13.67
N ASP A 76 -10.25 -45.99 12.57
CA ASP A 76 -9.96 -47.02 11.57
C ASP A 76 -8.61 -46.77 10.87
N PRO A 77 -7.64 -47.71 10.94
CA PRO A 77 -6.33 -47.56 10.30
C PRO A 77 -6.44 -47.43 8.78
N GLU A 78 -7.43 -48.07 8.14
CA GLU A 78 -7.58 -48.05 6.67
C GLU A 78 -8.01 -46.69 6.13
N LYS A 79 -8.58 -45.84 7.01
CA LYS A 79 -9.00 -44.48 6.68
C LYS A 79 -7.94 -43.43 7.00
N HIS A 80 -6.82 -43.84 7.61
CA HIS A 80 -5.69 -42.96 7.84
C HIS A 80 -5.01 -42.65 6.50
N ARG A 81 -4.56 -41.41 6.34
CA ARG A 81 -3.88 -40.93 5.14
C ARG A 81 -2.46 -40.56 5.52
N ASP A 82 -1.52 -40.74 4.60
CA ASP A 82 -0.16 -40.24 4.75
C ASP A 82 -0.12 -38.70 4.73
N ALA A 83 0.92 -38.13 5.32
CA ALA A 83 1.07 -36.68 5.50
C ALA A 83 1.04 -35.94 4.15
N LYS A 84 1.67 -36.50 3.12
CA LYS A 84 1.70 -35.93 1.78
C LYS A 84 0.30 -35.84 1.16
N THR A 85 -0.45 -36.94 1.13
CA THR A 85 -1.81 -36.93 0.58
C THR A 85 -2.78 -36.08 1.41
N PHE A 86 -2.54 -35.95 2.72
CA PHE A 86 -3.31 -35.05 3.57
C PHE A 86 -3.11 -33.58 3.20
N VAL A 87 -1.85 -33.13 3.06
CA VAL A 87 -1.51 -31.75 2.65
C VAL A 87 -1.99 -31.48 1.23
N GLU A 88 -1.75 -32.39 0.30
CA GLU A 88 -2.22 -32.24 -1.09
C GLU A 88 -3.74 -32.17 -1.18
N LEU A 89 -4.48 -32.93 -0.37
CA LEU A 89 -5.94 -32.83 -0.35
C LEU A 89 -6.41 -31.53 0.34
N ALA A 90 -5.74 -31.07 1.39
CA ALA A 90 -6.06 -29.80 2.03
C ALA A 90 -5.81 -28.61 1.08
N ASP A 91 -4.81 -28.72 0.20
CA ASP A 91 -4.45 -27.72 -0.80
C ASP A 91 -5.36 -27.76 -2.03
N ASN A 92 -6.04 -28.89 -2.31
CA ASN A 92 -6.86 -29.07 -3.51
C ASN A 92 -8.37 -29.23 -3.25
N ASP A 93 -8.81 -29.48 -2.01
CA ASP A 93 -10.23 -29.60 -1.67
C ASP A 93 -10.88 -28.21 -1.60
N PRO A 94 -11.83 -27.89 -2.51
CA PRO A 94 -12.48 -26.58 -2.54
C PRO A 94 -13.21 -26.24 -1.23
N ALA A 95 -13.69 -27.22 -0.47
CA ALA A 95 -14.36 -26.97 0.81
C ALA A 95 -13.36 -26.53 1.89
N VAL A 96 -12.18 -27.14 1.93
CA VAL A 96 -11.09 -26.78 2.85
C VAL A 96 -10.54 -25.41 2.49
N LEU A 97 -10.28 -25.16 1.20
CA LEU A 97 -9.80 -23.86 0.71
C LEU A 97 -10.79 -22.73 1.01
N ARG A 98 -12.10 -22.94 0.80
CA ARG A 98 -13.13 -21.93 1.16
C ARG A 98 -13.13 -21.61 2.65
N LYS A 99 -12.96 -22.63 3.50
CA LYS A 99 -12.91 -22.42 4.95
C LYS A 99 -11.66 -21.64 5.36
N LYS A 100 -10.47 -22.04 4.88
CA LYS A 100 -9.21 -21.32 5.10
C LYS A 100 -9.32 -19.87 4.62
N TYR A 101 -9.85 -19.65 3.42
CA TYR A 101 -10.08 -18.30 2.87
C TYR A 101 -11.02 -17.47 3.76
N THR A 102 -12.14 -18.03 4.21
CA THR A 102 -13.09 -17.33 5.08
C THR A 102 -12.47 -16.96 6.44
N GLU A 103 -11.65 -17.84 7.00
CA GLU A 103 -10.92 -17.57 8.25
C GLU A 103 -9.87 -16.46 8.06
N GLU A 104 -9.12 -16.48 6.96
CA GLU A 104 -8.15 -15.42 6.63
C GLU A 104 -8.83 -14.07 6.37
N VAL A 105 -9.97 -14.06 5.66
CA VAL A 105 -10.77 -12.83 5.49
C VAL A 105 -11.20 -12.26 6.83
N LYS A 106 -11.70 -13.10 7.75
CA LYS A 106 -12.08 -12.65 9.11
C LYS A 106 -10.89 -12.10 9.89
N LYS A 107 -9.74 -12.77 9.85
CA LYS A 107 -8.51 -12.27 10.50
C LYS A 107 -8.09 -10.92 9.91
N ASN A 108 -8.18 -10.77 8.60
CA ASN A 108 -7.84 -9.53 7.92
C ASN A 108 -8.81 -8.39 8.30
N GLU A 109 -10.12 -8.65 8.35
CA GLU A 109 -11.12 -7.69 8.83
C GLU A 109 -10.86 -7.27 10.29
N GLU A 110 -10.55 -8.22 11.17
CA GLU A 110 -10.19 -7.92 12.56
C GLU A 110 -8.91 -7.08 12.65
N PHE A 111 -7.92 -7.37 11.82
CA PHE A 111 -6.68 -6.61 11.73
C PHE A 111 -6.94 -5.18 11.25
N GLN A 112 -7.75 -5.00 10.21
CA GLN A 112 -8.17 -3.70 9.72
C GLN A 112 -8.91 -2.89 10.79
N ARG A 113 -9.83 -3.51 11.54
CA ARG A 113 -10.53 -2.88 12.67
C ARG A 113 -9.57 -2.45 13.77
N LYS A 114 -8.55 -3.26 14.09
CA LYS A 114 -7.53 -2.89 15.07
C LYS A 114 -6.68 -1.71 14.60
N ILE A 115 -6.28 -1.70 13.33
CA ILE A 115 -5.52 -0.59 12.75
C ILE A 115 -6.36 0.69 12.75
N SER A 116 -7.62 0.64 12.32
CA SER A 116 -8.47 1.82 12.27
C SER A 116 -8.70 2.41 13.66
N ALA A 117 -8.99 1.56 14.66
CA ALA A 117 -9.15 1.98 16.05
C ALA A 117 -7.86 2.58 16.64
N ALA A 118 -6.70 1.95 16.39
CA ALA A 118 -5.42 2.46 16.84
C ALA A 118 -5.08 3.82 16.21
N THR A 119 -5.31 3.95 14.90
CA THR A 119 -5.11 5.21 14.16
C THR A 119 -6.00 6.31 14.73
N GLN A 120 -7.28 6.02 14.96
CA GLN A 120 -8.22 7.00 15.50
C GLN A 120 -7.84 7.43 16.92
N ALA A 121 -7.43 6.49 17.77
CA ALA A 121 -6.94 6.80 19.12
C ALA A 121 -5.66 7.66 19.10
N GLN A 122 -4.76 7.44 18.15
CA GLN A 122 -3.55 8.24 17.99
C GLN A 122 -3.87 9.66 17.53
N ILE A 123 -4.79 9.82 16.57
CA ILE A 123 -5.28 11.14 16.12
C ILE A 123 -5.92 11.89 17.29
N GLU A 124 -6.73 11.19 18.11
CA GLU A 124 -7.37 11.81 19.26
C GLU A 124 -6.36 12.24 20.33
N ARG A 125 -5.33 11.43 20.61
CA ARG A 125 -4.24 11.81 21.51
C ARG A 125 -3.46 13.01 21.00
N ALA A 126 -3.08 13.01 19.72
CA ALA A 126 -2.39 14.14 19.11
C ALA A 126 -3.20 15.43 19.22
N LYS A 127 -4.53 15.34 19.00
CA LYS A 127 -5.44 16.48 19.20
C LYS A 127 -5.45 16.97 20.65
N GLN A 128 -5.56 16.05 21.62
CA GLN A 128 -5.56 16.40 23.04
C GLN A 128 -4.23 17.04 23.47
N GLU A 129 -3.10 16.54 22.97
CA GLU A 129 -1.77 17.10 23.25
C GLU A 129 -1.62 18.49 22.64
N ALA A 130 -2.05 18.69 21.40
CA ALA A 130 -2.02 19.99 20.73
C ALA A 130 -2.92 21.01 21.45
N ASP A 131 -4.14 20.60 21.85
CA ASP A 131 -5.05 21.42 22.67
C ASP A 131 -4.43 21.78 24.02
N ALA A 132 -3.73 20.84 24.66
CA ALA A 132 -3.06 21.07 25.94
C ALA A 132 -1.90 22.06 25.79
N GLN A 133 -1.08 21.92 24.75
CA GLN A 133 0.02 22.84 24.45
C GLN A 133 -0.51 24.25 24.15
N TYR A 134 -1.55 24.36 23.33
CA TYR A 134 -2.21 25.63 23.03
C TYR A 134 -2.71 26.31 24.32
N LYS A 135 -3.43 25.58 25.17
CA LYS A 135 -3.90 26.10 26.47
C LYS A 135 -2.75 26.55 27.37
N GLN A 136 -1.64 25.83 27.39
CA GLN A 136 -0.45 26.22 28.15
C GLN A 136 0.17 27.52 27.62
N GLN A 137 0.26 27.70 26.31
CA GLN A 137 0.77 28.92 25.69
C GLN A 137 -0.13 30.12 25.99
N ILE A 138 -1.46 29.96 25.86
CA ILE A 138 -2.42 31.01 26.24
C ILE A 138 -2.28 31.37 27.73
N LYS A 139 -2.19 30.38 28.61
CA LYS A 139 -2.03 30.63 30.05
C LYS A 139 -0.71 31.34 30.38
N ALA A 140 0.37 31.04 29.64
CA ALA A 140 1.65 31.74 29.81
C ALA A 140 1.53 33.21 29.39
N LEU A 141 0.88 33.50 28.26
CA LEU A 141 0.61 34.86 27.80
C LEU A 141 -0.30 35.63 28.76
N GLU A 142 -1.32 34.97 29.33
CA GLU A 142 -2.21 35.57 30.33
C GLU A 142 -1.42 35.98 31.58
N LYS A 143 -0.53 35.10 32.05
CA LYS A 143 0.34 35.39 33.18
C LYS A 143 1.28 36.57 32.90
N GLU A 144 1.92 36.59 31.72
CA GLU A 144 2.79 37.71 31.32
C GLU A 144 2.02 39.03 31.23
N ARG A 145 0.81 39.00 30.68
CA ARG A 145 -0.10 40.15 30.64
C ARG A 145 -0.41 40.65 32.04
N ASP A 146 -0.79 39.77 32.96
CA ASP A 146 -1.17 40.16 34.33
C ASP A 146 0.03 40.74 35.10
N GLU A 147 1.22 40.16 34.94
CA GLU A 147 2.48 40.70 35.50
C GLU A 147 2.79 42.10 34.96
N MET A 148 2.60 42.32 33.65
CA MET A 148 2.77 43.63 33.03
C MET A 148 1.70 44.63 33.51
N ILE A 149 0.43 44.22 33.62
CA ILE A 149 -0.63 45.09 34.16
C ILE A 149 -0.31 45.52 35.59
N GLU A 150 0.19 44.61 36.43
CA GLU A 150 0.60 44.92 37.80
C GLU A 150 1.76 45.93 37.82
N GLN A 151 2.77 45.75 36.95
CA GLN A 151 3.90 46.68 36.82
C GLN A 151 3.47 48.10 36.39
N TYR A 152 2.44 48.21 35.55
CA TYR A 152 1.95 49.48 35.00
C TYR A 152 0.60 49.92 35.57
N ALA A 153 0.23 49.44 36.78
CA ALA A 153 -1.09 49.64 37.39
C ALA A 153 -1.55 51.12 37.55
N GLY A 154 -0.64 52.08 37.41
CA GLY A 154 -0.92 53.52 37.45
C GLY A 154 -1.10 54.22 36.10
N ASP A 155 -0.86 53.55 34.97
CA ASP A 155 -0.94 54.14 33.63
C ASP A 155 -1.99 53.43 32.74
N PRO A 156 -3.19 54.02 32.59
CA PRO A 156 -4.26 53.43 31.79
C PRO A 156 -3.97 53.43 30.28
N ALA A 157 -2.99 54.20 29.79
CA ALA A 157 -2.57 54.13 28.40
C ALA A 157 -1.70 52.89 28.15
N SER A 158 -0.72 52.65 29.03
CA SER A 158 0.12 51.44 28.99
C SER A 158 -0.70 50.16 29.14
N ILE A 159 -1.69 50.12 30.04
CA ILE A 159 -2.58 48.94 30.20
C ILE A 159 -3.36 48.64 28.92
N ARG A 160 -3.84 49.66 28.19
CA ARG A 160 -4.53 49.46 26.90
C ARG A 160 -3.60 48.87 25.85
N GLN A 161 -2.35 49.35 25.80
CA GLN A 161 -1.36 48.85 24.85
C GLN A 161 -0.95 47.40 25.18
N ILE A 162 -0.81 47.06 26.47
CA ILE A 162 -0.57 45.68 26.92
C ILE A 162 -1.71 44.75 26.50
N ASN A 163 -2.96 45.18 26.67
CA ASN A 163 -4.12 44.39 26.23
C ASN A 163 -4.16 44.19 24.71
N GLN A 164 -3.86 45.23 23.92
CA GLN A 164 -3.80 45.11 22.46
C GLN A 164 -2.67 44.17 22.01
N ASN A 165 -1.49 44.27 22.63
CA ASN A 165 -0.38 43.38 22.34
C ASN A 165 -0.70 41.93 22.74
N PHE A 166 -1.41 41.72 23.85
CA PHE A 166 -1.88 40.40 24.27
C PHE A 166 -2.90 39.81 23.29
N GLU A 167 -3.86 40.59 22.82
CA GLU A 167 -4.83 40.13 21.80
C GLU A 167 -4.13 39.76 20.50
N ALA A 168 -3.20 40.59 20.01
CA ALA A 168 -2.40 40.28 18.83
C ALA A 168 -1.52 39.03 19.03
N ALA A 169 -0.88 38.89 20.19
CA ALA A 169 -0.08 37.71 20.52
C ALA A 169 -0.94 36.44 20.59
N ARG A 170 -2.13 36.53 21.21
CA ARG A 170 -3.11 35.45 21.30
C ARG A 170 -3.62 35.00 19.93
N GLU A 171 -3.88 35.93 19.02
CA GLU A 171 -4.27 35.62 17.64
C GLU A 171 -3.12 34.99 16.84
N SER A 172 -1.88 35.30 17.19
CA SER A 172 -0.69 34.70 16.56
C SER A 172 -0.33 33.30 17.08
N VAL A 173 -0.94 32.86 18.19
CA VAL A 173 -0.73 31.49 18.70
C VAL A 173 -1.36 30.51 17.70
N PRO A 174 -0.59 29.58 17.11
CA PRO A 174 -1.12 28.60 16.17
C PRO A 174 -2.25 27.81 16.85
N GLN A 175 -3.47 27.93 16.32
CA GLN A 175 -4.56 27.10 16.80
C GLN A 175 -4.33 25.67 16.33
N PRO A 176 -4.51 24.66 17.20
CA PRO A 176 -4.50 23.27 16.78
C PRO A 176 -5.74 23.04 15.93
N THR A 177 -5.61 23.12 14.60
CA THR A 177 -6.70 22.79 13.70
C THR A 177 -6.62 21.30 13.31
N PRO A 178 -7.67 20.50 13.62
CA PRO A 178 -7.87 19.19 13.01
C PRO A 178 -7.97 19.26 11.47
N GLU A 179 -8.11 20.47 10.92
CA GLU A 179 -8.13 20.70 9.48
C GLU A 179 -6.85 20.26 8.81
N GLU A 180 -5.66 20.34 9.41
CA GLU A 180 -4.44 19.94 8.70
C GLU A 180 -4.41 18.43 8.41
N SER A 181 -4.81 17.60 9.36
CA SER A 181 -4.91 16.15 9.15
C SER A 181 -6.08 15.80 8.23
N LEU A 182 -7.22 16.47 8.36
CA LEU A 182 -8.38 16.26 7.50
C LEU A 182 -8.13 16.72 6.06
N ASN A 183 -7.44 17.84 5.88
CA ASN A 183 -7.05 18.37 4.57
C ASN A 183 -5.98 17.49 3.93
N TRP A 184 -5.00 17.01 4.70
CA TRP A 184 -4.02 16.03 4.21
C TRP A 184 -4.71 14.71 3.81
N MET A 185 -5.59 14.17 4.65
CA MET A 185 -6.39 12.99 4.30
C MET A 185 -7.32 13.22 3.10
N ALA A 186 -7.80 14.44 2.87
CA ALA A 186 -8.59 14.79 1.69
C ALA A 186 -7.73 14.90 0.42
N GLN A 187 -6.45 15.27 0.55
CA GLN A 187 -5.48 15.31 -0.56
C GLN A 187 -4.96 13.92 -0.95
N HIS A 188 -5.10 12.93 -0.06
CA HIS A 188 -4.72 11.54 -0.29
C HIS A 188 -5.92 10.59 -0.09
N PRO A 189 -6.86 10.50 -1.06
CA PRO A 189 -8.01 9.58 -1.00
C PRO A 189 -7.61 8.12 -0.73
N GLU A 190 -6.40 7.74 -1.13
CA GLU A 190 -5.77 6.43 -0.96
C GLU A 190 -5.58 6.09 0.52
N PHE A 191 -5.50 7.09 1.39
CA PHE A 191 -5.48 6.88 2.83
C PHE A 191 -6.76 6.20 3.34
N GLN A 192 -7.88 6.34 2.63
CA GLN A 192 -9.13 5.66 2.98
C GLN A 192 -9.29 4.30 2.29
N THR A 193 -8.79 4.15 1.07
CA THR A 193 -9.03 2.96 0.23
C THR A 193 -7.91 1.93 0.29
N ASP A 194 -6.66 2.35 0.51
CA ASP A 194 -5.49 1.48 0.59
C ASP A 194 -4.96 1.37 2.03
N ALA A 195 -5.12 0.17 2.59
CA ALA A 195 -4.64 -0.16 3.92
C ALA A 195 -3.11 -0.13 4.04
N VAL A 196 -2.38 -0.43 2.96
CA VAL A 196 -0.91 -0.42 2.93
C VAL A 196 -0.41 1.02 2.95
N PHE A 197 -1.01 1.89 2.13
CA PHE A 197 -0.75 3.32 2.15
C PHE A 197 -1.00 3.92 3.53
N LYS A 198 -2.17 3.64 4.11
CA LYS A 198 -2.55 4.11 5.45
C LYS A 198 -1.56 3.65 6.53
N ALA A 199 -1.20 2.36 6.54
CA ALA A 199 -0.26 1.82 7.51
C ALA A 199 1.13 2.47 7.37
N ALA A 200 1.59 2.69 6.14
CA ALA A 200 2.85 3.36 5.87
C ALA A 200 2.83 4.82 6.37
N ALA A 201 1.76 5.57 6.08
CA ALA A 201 1.58 6.95 6.52
C ALA A 201 1.63 7.06 8.06
N VAL A 202 0.87 6.21 8.76
CA VAL A 202 0.89 6.15 10.23
C VAL A 202 2.29 5.82 10.77
N GLN A 203 2.99 4.86 10.14
CA GLN A 203 4.33 4.48 10.56
C GLN A 203 5.34 5.62 10.38
N ILE A 204 5.23 6.41 9.31
CA ILE A 204 6.12 7.55 9.06
C ILE A 204 5.85 8.67 10.08
N CYS A 205 4.58 9.00 10.33
CA CYS A 205 4.23 9.98 11.37
C CYS A 205 4.74 9.54 12.76
N GLU A 206 4.59 8.26 13.13
CA GLU A 206 5.08 7.76 14.42
C GLU A 206 6.61 7.83 14.54
N LYS A 207 7.35 7.61 13.44
CA LYS A 207 8.81 7.80 13.42
C LYS A 207 9.23 9.25 13.63
N HIS A 208 8.37 10.20 13.28
CA HIS A 208 8.62 11.63 13.38
C HIS A 208 7.84 12.32 14.50
N LYS A 209 7.30 11.57 15.46
CA LYS A 209 6.45 12.11 16.55
C LYS A 209 7.07 13.24 17.37
N ASP A 210 8.40 13.35 17.36
CA ASP A 210 9.14 14.40 18.07
C ASP A 210 9.13 15.76 17.33
N LYS A 211 8.66 15.80 16.08
CA LYS A 211 8.50 17.01 15.26
C LYS A 211 7.09 17.60 15.41
N PRO A 212 6.88 18.89 15.10
CA PRO A 212 5.54 19.46 14.97
C PRO A 212 4.69 18.67 13.96
N PHE A 213 3.39 18.54 14.21
CA PHE A 213 2.50 17.69 13.41
C PHE A 213 2.49 18.05 11.90
N ALA A 214 2.53 19.34 11.55
CA ALA A 214 2.67 19.79 10.17
C ALA A 214 3.96 19.27 9.50
N GLU A 215 5.08 19.22 10.23
CA GLU A 215 6.33 18.65 9.72
C GLU A 215 6.27 17.13 9.64
N GLN A 216 5.52 16.46 10.52
CA GLN A 216 5.29 15.01 10.44
C GLN A 216 4.57 14.65 9.14
N LEU A 217 3.50 15.39 8.80
CA LEU A 217 2.75 15.21 7.56
C LEU A 217 3.60 15.51 6.32
N ALA A 218 4.41 16.58 6.36
CA ALA A 218 5.32 16.90 5.26
C ALA A 218 6.39 15.82 5.00
N GLU A 219 6.88 15.15 6.06
CA GLU A 219 7.80 14.00 5.89
C GLU A 219 7.06 12.73 5.49
N ALA A 220 5.83 12.53 5.99
CA ALA A 220 4.96 11.46 5.50
C ALA A 220 4.78 11.59 3.98
N ASP A 221 4.47 12.78 3.46
CA ASP A 221 4.33 13.00 2.02
C ASP A 221 5.59 12.68 1.23
N LYS A 222 6.77 13.11 1.68
CA LYS A 222 8.01 12.80 0.95
C LYS A 222 8.31 11.31 0.93
N GLU A 223 8.11 10.62 2.05
CA GLU A 223 8.35 9.18 2.11
C GLU A 223 7.29 8.39 1.34
N LEU A 224 6.02 8.81 1.41
CA LEU A 224 4.92 8.20 0.67
C LEU A 224 5.07 8.43 -0.83
N ALA A 225 5.46 9.63 -1.28
CA ALA A 225 5.76 9.90 -2.69
C ALA A 225 6.88 9.01 -3.24
N ARG A 226 7.84 8.64 -2.39
CA ARG A 226 8.92 7.71 -2.77
C ARG A 226 8.47 6.25 -2.78
N ARG A 227 7.61 5.84 -1.84
CA ARG A 227 7.15 4.45 -1.69
C ARG A 227 5.99 4.10 -2.60
N PHE A 228 5.14 5.07 -2.88
CA PHE A 228 3.93 4.95 -3.69
C PHE A 228 3.91 6.03 -4.79
N PRO A 229 4.91 6.05 -5.70
CA PRO A 229 5.00 7.05 -6.76
C PRO A 229 3.75 7.06 -7.67
N GLU A 230 3.03 5.95 -7.76
CA GLU A 230 1.76 5.79 -8.49
C GLU A 230 0.66 6.75 -8.00
N TYR A 231 0.68 7.13 -6.71
CA TYR A 231 -0.31 8.05 -6.13
C TYR A 231 0.13 9.51 -6.15
N TYR A 232 1.43 9.78 -6.36
CA TYR A 232 2.01 11.13 -6.35
C TYR A 232 2.40 11.65 -7.74
N GLY A 233 2.19 10.86 -8.79
CA GLY A 233 2.62 11.21 -10.15
C GLY A 233 1.69 12.18 -10.88
N THR A 234 2.17 13.40 -11.14
CA THR A 234 2.07 13.91 -12.51
C THR A 234 3.18 13.23 -13.32
N PRO A 235 2.90 12.70 -14.53
CA PRO A 235 3.93 12.07 -15.34
C PRO A 235 4.97 13.13 -15.69
N GLU A 236 6.16 13.07 -15.11
CA GLU A 236 7.24 13.99 -15.46
C GLU A 236 7.53 13.87 -16.97
N PRO A 237 7.49 14.96 -17.75
CA PRO A 237 8.02 14.95 -19.10
C PRO A 237 9.52 14.69 -18.95
N LYS A 238 9.97 13.53 -19.46
CA LYS A 238 11.38 13.15 -19.52
C LYS A 238 12.19 14.38 -19.95
N SER A 239 13.07 14.84 -19.07
CA SER A 239 14.03 15.88 -19.42
C SER A 239 14.77 15.45 -20.68
N ASP A 240 14.67 16.27 -21.73
CA ASP A 240 15.41 16.02 -22.96
C ASP A 240 16.90 15.85 -22.60
N PRO A 241 17.57 14.80 -23.10
CA PRO A 241 18.95 14.54 -22.78
C PRO A 241 19.79 15.75 -23.19
N LYS A 242 20.41 16.36 -22.18
CA LYS A 242 21.39 17.45 -22.31
C LYS A 242 22.39 17.10 -23.42
N PRO A 243 22.54 17.92 -24.47
CA PRO A 243 23.46 17.60 -25.55
C PRO A 243 24.88 17.57 -25.01
N ALA A 244 25.55 16.43 -25.20
CA ALA A 244 26.95 16.28 -24.91
C ALA A 244 27.75 17.24 -25.81
N ASN A 245 28.60 18.05 -25.17
CA ASN A 245 29.58 18.90 -25.83
C ASN A 245 30.40 18.09 -26.84
N GLY A 246 30.44 18.55 -28.10
CA GLY A 246 31.58 18.35 -28.98
C GLY A 246 31.30 17.80 -30.38
N ALA A 247 30.79 18.63 -31.29
CA ALA A 247 31.21 18.66 -32.71
C ALA A 247 30.59 19.89 -33.43
N PRO A 248 31.30 20.55 -34.36
CA PRO A 248 30.89 21.82 -34.97
C PRO A 248 29.85 21.65 -36.09
N PRO A 249 29.11 22.70 -36.47
CA PRO A 249 28.05 22.59 -37.46
C PRO A 249 28.64 22.64 -38.88
N ALA A 250 28.35 21.62 -39.69
CA ALA A 250 28.55 21.65 -41.13
C ALA A 250 27.19 21.58 -41.83
N ASN A 251 26.80 22.71 -42.43
CA ASN A 251 25.71 22.80 -43.41
C ASN A 251 25.92 21.80 -44.56
N SER A 252 24.87 21.11 -45.00
CA SER A 252 24.32 21.23 -46.37
C SER A 252 23.24 20.18 -46.70
N ARG A 253 22.03 20.68 -46.99
CA ARG A 253 21.18 20.40 -48.17
C ARG A 253 20.98 18.98 -48.73
N SER A 254 19.70 18.74 -49.05
CA SER A 254 19.16 17.96 -50.19
C SER A 254 19.16 16.45 -50.05
N ILE A 255 18.24 15.63 -50.56
CA ILE A 255 16.93 15.67 -51.25
C ILE A 255 16.64 14.16 -51.48
N ASP A 256 15.36 13.81 -51.60
CA ASP A 256 14.79 12.59 -52.22
C ASP A 256 15.09 11.18 -51.64
N GLY A 257 13.98 10.56 -51.24
CA GLY A 257 13.47 9.44 -52.04
C GLY A 257 14.08 8.06 -51.80
N ALA A 258 13.72 7.43 -50.68
CA ALA A 258 13.66 5.97 -50.62
C ALA A 258 12.52 5.54 -49.70
N ARG A 259 11.41 5.09 -50.30
CA ARG A 259 10.40 4.27 -49.63
C ARG A 259 11.07 2.94 -49.27
N THR A 260 11.69 2.87 -48.10
CA THR A 260 11.93 1.59 -47.43
C THR A 260 10.67 1.21 -46.69
N ILE A 261 10.06 0.13 -47.18
CA ILE A 261 8.98 -0.62 -46.56
C ILE A 261 9.31 -0.78 -45.08
N GLN A 262 8.51 -0.16 -44.22
CA GLN A 262 8.56 -0.35 -42.77
C GLN A 262 8.32 -1.83 -42.48
N THR A 263 9.40 -2.57 -42.31
CA THR A 263 9.37 -3.83 -41.59
C THR A 263 8.91 -3.49 -40.19
N ARG A 264 7.63 -3.78 -39.92
CA ARG A 264 6.99 -3.91 -38.60
C ARG A 264 8.05 -3.92 -37.50
N ASP A 265 8.11 -2.85 -36.69
CA ASP A 265 9.01 -2.77 -35.53
C ASP A 265 8.82 -4.03 -34.69
N VAL A 266 9.71 -5.00 -34.87
CA VAL A 266 9.77 -6.18 -34.03
C VAL A 266 10.38 -5.66 -32.74
N LYS A 267 9.50 -5.31 -31.80
CA LYS A 267 9.85 -4.84 -30.47
C LYS A 267 10.75 -5.90 -29.82
N SER A 268 12.06 -5.70 -29.91
CA SER A 268 13.06 -6.69 -29.51
C SER A 268 13.54 -6.40 -28.10
N PHE A 269 14.14 -7.39 -27.46
CA PHE A 269 14.67 -7.22 -26.10
C PHE A 269 15.70 -6.08 -26.01
N ASP A 270 16.43 -5.80 -27.09
CA ASP A 270 17.42 -4.74 -27.13
C ASP A 270 16.81 -3.34 -27.11
N THR A 271 15.54 -3.17 -27.49
CA THR A 271 14.84 -1.88 -27.41
C THR A 271 14.20 -1.62 -26.05
N LEU A 272 14.23 -2.61 -25.14
CA LEU A 272 13.65 -2.44 -23.81
C LEU A 272 14.37 -1.35 -23.00
N PRO A 273 13.63 -0.58 -22.18
CA PRO A 273 14.21 0.33 -21.19
C PRO A 273 15.19 -0.40 -20.25
N ALA A 274 16.17 0.33 -19.70
CA ALA A 274 17.19 -0.23 -18.83
C ALA A 274 16.60 -0.92 -17.59
N GLU A 275 15.49 -0.39 -17.04
CA GLU A 275 14.77 -0.99 -15.92
C GLU A 275 14.15 -2.34 -16.29
N ALA A 276 13.49 -2.47 -17.44
CA ALA A 276 12.91 -3.73 -17.89
C ALA A 276 14.00 -4.79 -18.13
N LYS A 277 15.17 -4.38 -18.65
CA LYS A 277 16.34 -5.26 -18.78
C LYS A 277 16.91 -5.66 -17.42
N ALA A 278 16.84 -4.78 -16.42
CA ALA A 278 17.26 -5.10 -15.05
C ALA A 278 16.30 -6.10 -14.40
N MET A 279 14.98 -5.92 -14.56
CA MET A 279 13.98 -6.88 -14.09
C MET A 279 14.17 -8.25 -14.72
N PHE A 280 14.39 -8.33 -16.04
CA PHE A 280 14.68 -9.60 -16.70
C PHE A 280 15.90 -10.31 -16.10
N LYS A 281 16.98 -9.55 -15.80
CA LYS A 281 18.17 -10.11 -15.15
C LYS A 281 17.90 -10.59 -13.73
N THR A 282 17.04 -9.91 -12.97
CA THR A 282 16.62 -10.35 -11.64
C THR A 282 15.83 -11.66 -11.73
N LEU A 283 14.86 -11.75 -12.65
CA LEU A 283 14.08 -12.98 -12.87
C LEU A 283 14.97 -14.15 -13.33
N GLU A 284 15.97 -13.88 -14.17
CA GLU A 284 16.96 -14.88 -14.59
C GLU A 284 17.86 -15.31 -13.41
N ALA A 285 18.22 -14.39 -12.52
CA ALA A 285 18.99 -14.68 -11.30
C ALA A 285 18.17 -15.47 -10.26
N ASP A 286 16.86 -15.24 -10.21
CA ASP A 286 15.91 -15.98 -9.36
C ASP A 286 15.54 -17.36 -9.96
N GLY A 287 16.18 -17.75 -11.07
CA GLY A 287 16.03 -19.06 -11.69
C GLY A 287 14.85 -19.19 -12.66
N ILE A 288 14.13 -18.09 -12.93
CA ILE A 288 12.99 -18.08 -13.84
C ILE A 288 13.50 -17.98 -15.29
N LYS A 289 13.37 -19.09 -16.03
CA LYS A 289 13.83 -19.19 -17.42
C LYS A 289 12.80 -18.63 -18.40
N ILE A 290 12.81 -17.31 -18.60
CA ILE A 290 11.98 -16.63 -19.62
C ILE A 290 12.86 -16.32 -20.84
N LYS A 291 12.35 -16.54 -22.06
CA LYS A 291 13.07 -16.11 -23.27
C LYS A 291 13.01 -14.59 -23.40
N LYS A 292 14.10 -13.98 -23.84
CA LYS A 292 14.22 -12.53 -24.01
C LYS A 292 13.13 -11.96 -24.92
N GLU A 293 12.79 -12.70 -25.98
CA GLU A 293 11.77 -12.30 -26.95
C GLU A 293 10.37 -12.32 -26.35
N ASP A 294 10.07 -13.31 -25.52
CA ASP A 294 8.77 -13.44 -24.85
C ASP A 294 8.62 -12.35 -23.78
N PHE A 295 9.66 -12.11 -22.98
CA PHE A 295 9.68 -11.01 -22.01
C PHE A 295 9.51 -9.64 -22.67
N ALA A 296 10.19 -9.40 -23.80
CA ALA A 296 10.04 -8.14 -24.54
C ALA A 296 8.62 -7.98 -25.08
N LYS A 297 8.05 -9.07 -25.62
CA LYS A 297 6.68 -9.07 -26.13
C LYS A 297 5.67 -8.79 -25.03
N ASP A 298 5.82 -9.38 -23.85
CA ASP A 298 4.94 -9.17 -22.71
C ASP A 298 5.06 -7.73 -22.18
N PHE A 299 6.28 -7.21 -22.03
CA PHE A 299 6.52 -5.83 -21.58
C PHE A 299 5.85 -4.77 -22.46
N TYR A 300 5.74 -5.02 -23.77
CA TYR A 300 5.17 -4.07 -24.70
C TYR A 300 3.69 -4.29 -25.04
N ASN A 301 3.09 -5.39 -24.56
CA ASN A 301 1.68 -5.73 -24.79
C ASN A 301 0.86 -5.80 -23.49
N GLY A 302 1.50 -5.82 -22.33
CA GLY A 302 0.87 -5.57 -21.02
C GLY A 302 0.71 -4.08 -20.78
#